data_AF-A0A0E0DQA8-F1
#
_entry.id   AF-A0A0E0DQA8-F1
#
_cell.length_a   1.000
_cell.length_b   1.000
_cell.length_c   1.000
_cell.angle_alpha   90.00
_cell.angle_beta   90.00
_cell.angle_gamma   90.00
#
_symmetry.space_group_name_H-M   'P 1'
#
loop_
_entity.id
_entity.type
_entity.pdbx_description
1 polymer ?
#
loop_
_entity_poly.entity_id
_entity_poly.type
_entity_poly.pdbx_seq_one_letter_code
_entity_poly.pdbx_strand_id
1 'polypeptide(L)'
;MSSDDEVREEKELDLSSSDVVTKYKDAADIINNALKLVVSLCKPKAKIVDICEKGDSYIREQTGNIYKNVKRKIERVTGKAADVLAAANTAAEVALRLVRPGKKNKDVTEAIQKVAAAYDCKIVEGVLSHQLKQFVIDGNKVVLSVSNADTKVDDAEFEENEVYAIDIVTSTGEGKPKLLDEKQTTIYKRAVDKNYHLKMKASRFIFSEISQKFPIMPFTARALEEKRARLGLVECMNHELLQPYPVLHEKPGDLVAHIKFTVLLLPSGSQRVTSHSLQELQPTKSIEDNAEIKAWLALGTKTKKKSGGKKKKGKKGDAAEAVPMEEGSNDANKE
;
A
#
# COMPACT_ATOMS: atom_id res chain seq x y z
N MET A 1 36.00 30.36 18.23
CA MET A 1 36.27 29.78 16.89
C MET A 1 35.74 28.36 16.93
N SER A 2 35.06 27.99 15.84
CA SER A 2 34.10 26.90 15.61
C SER A 2 34.17 25.65 16.50
N SER A 3 33.05 25.37 17.16
CA SER A 3 32.59 24.01 17.41
C SER A 3 32.05 23.46 16.09
N ASP A 4 32.72 22.42 15.58
CA ASP A 4 32.22 21.58 14.49
C ASP A 4 30.97 20.83 14.99
N ASP A 5 29.80 21.46 14.84
CA ASP A 5 28.53 20.74 14.81
C ASP A 5 28.46 19.99 13.46
N GLU A 6 29.15 18.86 13.39
CA GLU A 6 28.85 17.86 12.37
C GLU A 6 27.38 17.44 12.57
N VAL A 7 26.51 17.97 11.71
CA VAL A 7 25.16 17.46 11.49
C VAL A 7 25.33 15.99 11.11
N ARG A 8 25.20 15.08 12.09
CA ARG A 8 25.04 13.66 11.81
C ARG A 8 23.78 13.54 10.97
N GLU A 9 23.93 13.36 9.66
CA GLU A 9 22.85 12.90 8.81
C GLU A 9 22.37 11.57 9.39
N GLU A 10 21.27 11.60 10.15
CA GLU A 10 20.60 10.36 10.56
C GLU A 10 20.18 9.66 9.28
N LYS A 11 20.91 8.59 8.94
CA LYS A 11 20.67 7.82 7.74
C LYS A 11 19.22 7.31 7.77
N GLU A 12 18.44 7.75 6.80
CA GLU A 12 17.04 7.35 6.65
C GLU A 12 16.94 5.81 6.61
N LEU A 13 16.13 5.24 7.49
CA LEU A 13 15.92 3.79 7.55
C LEU A 13 15.00 3.35 6.41
N ASP A 14 15.49 2.44 5.58
CA ASP A 14 14.79 1.91 4.41
C ASP A 14 14.74 0.36 4.43
N LEU A 15 14.25 -0.25 3.35
CA LEU A 15 14.16 -1.71 3.25
C LEU A 15 15.51 -2.42 3.06
N SER A 16 16.64 -1.72 3.00
CA SER A 16 17.96 -2.36 3.04
C SER A 16 18.22 -3.02 4.40
N SER A 17 17.52 -2.56 5.46
CA SER A 17 17.54 -3.16 6.79
C SER A 17 16.51 -4.29 6.92
N SER A 18 16.97 -5.48 7.31
CA SER A 18 16.10 -6.62 7.61
C SER A 18 15.10 -6.33 8.74
N ASP A 19 15.48 -5.47 9.68
CA ASP A 19 14.63 -5.09 10.81
C ASP A 19 13.48 -4.21 10.35
N VAL A 20 13.73 -3.29 9.42
CA VAL A 20 12.69 -2.46 8.81
C VAL A 20 11.71 -3.33 8.02
N VAL A 21 12.23 -4.28 7.22
CA VAL A 21 11.38 -5.25 6.49
C VAL A 21 10.52 -6.08 7.45
N THR A 22 11.09 -6.53 8.56
CA THR A 22 10.38 -7.32 9.58
C THR A 22 9.28 -6.49 10.24
N LYS A 23 9.56 -5.24 10.64
CA LYS A 23 8.58 -4.29 11.18
C LYS A 23 7.39 -4.07 10.25
N TYR A 24 7.64 -3.90 8.95
CA TYR A 24 6.56 -3.77 7.97
C TYR A 24 5.71 -5.05 7.85
N LYS A 25 6.34 -6.23 7.89
CA LYS A 25 5.63 -7.51 7.83
C LYS A 25 4.81 -7.79 9.08
N ASP A 26 5.37 -7.52 10.26
CA ASP A 26 4.68 -7.64 11.55
C ASP A 26 3.45 -6.73 11.60
N ALA A 27 3.61 -5.46 11.21
CA ALA A 27 2.50 -4.53 11.10
C ALA A 27 1.45 -5.02 10.09
N ALA A 28 1.89 -5.51 8.93
CA ALA A 28 0.98 -6.04 7.92
C ALA A 28 0.19 -7.26 8.41
N ASP A 29 0.80 -8.16 9.18
CA ASP A 29 0.13 -9.32 9.76
C ASP A 29 -0.95 -8.92 10.78
N ILE A 30 -0.67 -7.93 11.64
CA ILE A 30 -1.70 -7.36 12.53
C ILE A 30 -2.86 -6.82 11.72
N ILE A 31 -2.59 -5.99 10.72
CA ILE A 31 -3.62 -5.33 9.92
C ILE A 31 -4.43 -6.34 9.10
N ASN A 32 -3.79 -7.34 8.51
CA ASN A 32 -4.48 -8.41 7.79
C ASN A 32 -5.45 -9.16 8.71
N ASN A 33 -5.04 -9.40 9.95
CA ASN A 33 -5.87 -10.08 10.95
C ASN A 33 -6.99 -9.18 11.49
N ALA A 34 -6.68 -7.92 11.77
CA ALA A 34 -7.66 -6.90 12.18
C ALA A 34 -8.75 -6.74 11.11
N LEU A 35 -8.35 -6.67 9.84
CA LEU A 35 -9.29 -6.53 8.72
C LEU A 35 -10.21 -7.75 8.60
N LYS A 36 -9.69 -8.96 8.77
CA LYS A 36 -10.51 -10.18 8.77
C LYS A 36 -11.51 -10.19 9.93
N LEU A 37 -11.10 -9.75 11.12
CA LEU A 37 -11.99 -9.56 12.26
C LEU A 37 -13.09 -8.54 11.93
N VAL A 38 -12.72 -7.35 11.47
CA VAL A 38 -13.66 -6.27 11.14
C VAL A 38 -14.67 -6.72 10.09
N VAL A 39 -14.22 -7.36 9.00
CA VAL A 39 -15.11 -7.89 7.95
C VAL A 39 -16.09 -8.92 8.52
N SER A 40 -15.66 -9.78 9.45
CA SER A 40 -16.57 -10.76 10.09
C SER A 40 -17.67 -10.11 10.94
N LEU A 41 -17.47 -8.85 11.37
CA LEU A 41 -18.43 -8.08 12.16
C LEU A 41 -19.40 -7.25 11.28
N CYS A 42 -19.09 -7.07 10.00
CA CYS A 42 -19.92 -6.35 9.03
C CYS A 42 -21.17 -7.16 8.64
N LYS A 43 -22.10 -7.30 9.59
CA LYS A 43 -23.39 -8.00 9.43
C LYS A 43 -24.54 -6.99 9.36
N PRO A 44 -25.68 -7.33 8.73
CA PRO A 44 -26.85 -6.46 8.72
C PRO A 44 -27.23 -6.00 10.14
N LYS A 45 -27.58 -4.71 10.28
CA LYS A 45 -27.91 -4.04 11.56
C LYS A 45 -26.76 -3.86 12.56
N ALA A 46 -25.54 -4.28 12.24
CA ALA A 46 -24.39 -3.98 13.08
C ALA A 46 -24.12 -2.46 13.12
N LYS A 47 -23.84 -1.92 14.30
CA LYS A 47 -23.49 -0.51 14.45
C LYS A 47 -22.07 -0.29 13.97
N ILE A 48 -21.89 0.65 13.03
CA ILE A 48 -20.58 0.98 12.45
C ILE A 48 -19.57 1.39 13.54
N VAL A 49 -20.02 2.20 14.52
CA VAL A 49 -19.17 2.67 15.62
C VAL A 49 -18.56 1.52 16.43
N ASP A 50 -19.35 0.48 16.72
CA ASP A 50 -18.91 -0.72 17.46
C ASP A 50 -17.86 -1.51 16.66
N ILE A 51 -18.04 -1.59 15.33
CA ILE A 51 -17.09 -2.27 14.43
C ILE A 51 -15.76 -1.52 14.42
N CYS A 52 -15.79 -0.19 14.30
CA CYS A 52 -14.59 0.65 14.36
C CYS A 52 -13.88 0.51 15.71
N GLU A 53 -14.61 0.58 16.82
CA GLU A 53 -14.06 0.41 18.18
C GLU A 53 -13.37 -0.95 18.39
N LYS A 54 -13.97 -2.03 17.88
CA LYS A 54 -13.38 -3.37 17.92
C LYS A 54 -12.12 -3.46 17.06
N GLY A 55 -12.13 -2.88 15.86
CA GLY A 55 -10.95 -2.81 14.99
C GLY A 55 -9.80 -2.07 15.67
N ASP A 56 -10.06 -0.87 16.20
CA ASP A 56 -9.06 -0.05 16.88
C ASP A 56 -8.48 -0.78 18.11
N SER A 57 -9.36 -1.43 18.89
CA SER A 57 -8.95 -2.15 20.10
C SER A 57 -8.09 -3.36 19.77
N TYR A 58 -8.45 -4.12 18.73
CA TYR A 58 -7.64 -5.24 18.26
C TYR A 58 -6.25 -4.77 17.82
N ILE A 59 -6.16 -3.68 17.04
CA ILE A 59 -4.87 -3.14 16.61
C ILE A 59 -4.02 -2.72 17.81
N ARG A 60 -4.59 -1.99 18.79
CA ARG A 60 -3.88 -1.58 20.00
C ARG A 60 -3.38 -2.77 20.82
N GLU A 61 -4.21 -3.80 20.98
CA GLU A 61 -3.85 -5.01 21.72
C GLU A 61 -2.72 -5.77 21.01
N GLN A 62 -2.86 -6.03 19.72
CA GLN A 62 -1.86 -6.79 18.97
C GLN A 62 -0.53 -6.03 18.83
N THR A 63 -0.55 -4.70 18.65
CA THR A 63 0.68 -3.89 18.58
C THR A 63 1.38 -3.83 19.94
N GLY A 64 0.64 -3.79 21.05
CA GLY A 64 1.21 -3.95 22.39
C GLY A 64 1.85 -5.33 22.65
N ASN A 65 1.45 -6.34 21.86
CA ASN A 65 1.87 -7.73 22.00
C ASN A 65 2.90 -8.18 20.96
N ILE A 66 3.12 -7.50 19.82
CA ILE A 66 3.96 -8.04 18.74
C ILE A 66 5.46 -8.06 19.09
N TYR A 67 5.89 -7.19 20.01
CA TYR A 67 7.20 -7.30 20.67
C TYR A 67 7.14 -8.09 21.98
N LYS A 68 6.09 -8.91 22.12
CA LYS A 68 5.81 -9.86 23.21
C LYS A 68 5.15 -11.13 22.63
N ASN A 69 5.93 -11.89 21.85
CA ASN A 69 5.75 -13.30 21.45
C ASN A 69 4.32 -13.92 21.44
N VAL A 70 3.49 -13.74 20.39
CA VAL A 70 2.37 -14.67 20.08
C VAL A 70 2.01 -14.69 18.57
N LYS A 71 1.65 -15.87 18.01
CA LYS A 71 1.19 -16.09 16.60
C LYS A 71 -0.27 -16.57 16.49
N ARG A 72 -1.03 -16.19 15.43
CA ARG A 72 -2.37 -16.77 15.05
C ARG A 72 -2.72 -16.72 13.54
N LYS A 73 -3.78 -17.48 13.14
CA LYS A 73 -4.19 -17.93 11.76
C LYS A 73 -5.70 -17.68 11.48
N ILE A 74 -6.17 -17.56 10.22
CA ILE A 74 -7.55 -17.14 9.83
C ILE A 74 -8.08 -17.69 8.46
N GLU A 75 -9.42 -17.82 8.28
CA GLU A 75 -10.22 -18.28 7.09
C GLU A 75 -11.33 -17.29 6.57
N ARG A 76 -12.07 -17.62 5.46
CA ARG A 76 -12.81 -16.73 4.48
C ARG A 76 -14.24 -17.18 4.01
N VAL A 77 -15.12 -16.28 3.45
CA VAL A 77 -16.40 -16.51 2.63
C VAL A 77 -16.83 -15.28 1.69
N THR A 78 -17.93 -15.35 0.88
CA THR A 78 -18.26 -14.78 -0.50
C THR A 78 -19.53 -13.85 -0.72
N GLY A 79 -19.76 -13.19 -1.93
CA GLY A 79 -21.02 -12.43 -2.29
C GLY A 79 -21.07 -11.40 -3.49
N LYS A 80 -22.25 -10.74 -3.72
CA LYS A 80 -22.69 -9.90 -4.90
C LYS A 80 -22.10 -8.48 -5.09
N ALA A 81 -21.18 -8.00 -4.25
CA ALA A 81 -20.47 -6.71 -4.44
C ALA A 81 -19.36 -6.77 -5.52
N ALA A 82 -19.56 -7.62 -6.54
CA ALA A 82 -18.47 -8.25 -7.27
C ALA A 82 -17.85 -7.39 -8.37
N ASP A 83 -18.65 -6.61 -9.11
CA ASP A 83 -18.17 -5.86 -10.28
C ASP A 83 -17.19 -4.73 -9.89
N VAL A 84 -17.56 -3.91 -8.90
CA VAL A 84 -16.74 -2.78 -8.45
C VAL A 84 -15.50 -3.23 -7.65
N LEU A 85 -15.61 -4.34 -6.90
CA LEU A 85 -14.46 -4.97 -6.24
C LEU A 85 -13.52 -5.66 -7.24
N ALA A 86 -14.04 -6.18 -8.36
CA ALA A 86 -13.22 -6.77 -9.42
C ALA A 86 -12.41 -5.68 -10.12
N ALA A 87 -13.01 -4.54 -10.46
CA ALA A 87 -12.31 -3.40 -11.03
C ALA A 87 -11.20 -2.91 -10.11
N ALA A 88 -11.51 -2.65 -8.83
CA ALA A 88 -10.52 -2.21 -7.84
C ALA A 88 -9.42 -3.26 -7.63
N ASN A 89 -9.75 -4.56 -7.66
CA ASN A 89 -8.76 -5.61 -7.42
C ASN A 89 -7.86 -5.84 -8.64
N THR A 90 -8.43 -5.86 -9.85
CA THR A 90 -7.64 -5.95 -11.08
C THR A 90 -6.73 -4.73 -11.21
N ALA A 91 -7.24 -3.54 -10.88
CA ALA A 91 -6.41 -2.33 -10.85
C ALA A 91 -5.32 -2.43 -9.77
N ALA A 92 -5.61 -2.98 -8.60
CA ALA A 92 -4.63 -3.25 -7.55
C ALA A 92 -3.55 -4.25 -8.00
N GLU A 93 -3.96 -5.26 -8.75
CA GLU A 93 -3.08 -6.28 -9.30
C GLU A 93 -2.17 -5.76 -10.42
N VAL A 94 -2.70 -4.89 -11.29
CA VAL A 94 -1.94 -4.20 -12.32
C VAL A 94 -0.98 -3.20 -11.68
N ALA A 95 -1.45 -2.39 -10.72
CA ALA A 95 -0.62 -1.46 -9.98
C ALA A 95 0.53 -2.17 -9.25
N LEU A 96 0.26 -3.30 -8.57
CA LEU A 96 1.31 -4.11 -7.93
C LEU A 96 2.41 -4.56 -8.90
N ARG A 97 2.07 -4.81 -10.17
CA ARG A 97 3.01 -5.27 -11.20
C ARG A 97 3.77 -4.13 -11.88
N LEU A 98 3.20 -2.93 -11.88
CA LEU A 98 3.78 -1.72 -12.46
C LEU A 98 4.61 -0.91 -11.46
N VAL A 99 4.24 -0.93 -10.17
CA VAL A 99 5.00 -0.32 -9.08
C VAL A 99 6.21 -1.22 -8.79
N ARG A 100 7.26 -1.02 -9.56
CA ARG A 100 8.55 -1.71 -9.45
C ARG A 100 9.69 -0.78 -9.85
N PRO A 101 10.91 -1.03 -9.35
CA PRO A 101 12.07 -0.21 -9.69
C PRO A 101 12.23 -0.02 -11.21
N GLY A 102 12.52 1.20 -11.65
CA GLY A 102 12.70 1.52 -13.06
C GLY A 102 11.42 1.91 -13.82
N LYS A 103 10.27 1.96 -13.15
CA LYS A 103 8.99 2.38 -13.73
C LYS A 103 8.55 3.73 -13.22
N LYS A 104 7.76 4.45 -14.03
CA LYS A 104 7.27 5.78 -13.70
C LYS A 104 5.90 5.70 -13.05
N ASN A 105 5.62 6.63 -12.15
CA ASN A 105 4.30 6.79 -11.52
C ASN A 105 3.17 6.97 -12.55
N LYS A 106 3.39 7.74 -13.62
CA LYS A 106 2.42 7.93 -14.72
C LYS A 106 1.97 6.63 -15.40
N ASP A 107 2.87 5.66 -15.58
CA ASP A 107 2.54 4.37 -16.19
C ASP A 107 1.44 3.64 -15.37
N VAL A 108 1.48 3.79 -14.04
CA VAL A 108 0.49 3.21 -13.13
C VAL A 108 -0.84 3.93 -13.26
N THR A 109 -0.83 5.27 -13.29
CA THR A 109 -2.01 6.13 -13.47
C THR A 109 -2.79 5.79 -14.73
N GLU A 110 -2.11 5.63 -15.86
CA GLU A 110 -2.74 5.27 -17.13
C GLU A 110 -3.35 3.86 -17.07
N ALA A 111 -2.63 2.92 -16.47
CA ALA A 111 -3.06 1.53 -16.41
C ALA A 111 -4.30 1.32 -15.56
N ILE A 112 -4.37 1.92 -14.36
CA ILE A 112 -5.55 1.80 -13.49
C ILE A 112 -6.80 2.42 -14.13
N GLN A 113 -6.66 3.50 -14.89
CA GLN A 113 -7.77 4.13 -15.61
C GLN A 113 -8.29 3.22 -16.73
N LYS A 114 -7.39 2.62 -17.53
CA LYS A 114 -7.80 1.66 -18.57
C LYS A 114 -8.50 0.44 -17.98
N VAL A 115 -8.04 -0.06 -16.84
CA VAL A 115 -8.69 -1.19 -16.14
C VAL A 115 -10.09 -0.79 -15.67
N ALA A 116 -10.25 0.36 -15.00
CA ALA A 116 -11.56 0.81 -14.56
C ALA A 116 -12.54 0.98 -15.73
N ALA A 117 -12.08 1.60 -16.83
CA ALA A 117 -12.87 1.79 -18.03
C ALA A 117 -13.33 0.46 -18.66
N ALA A 118 -12.52 -0.60 -18.59
CA ALA A 118 -12.90 -1.93 -19.07
C ALA A 118 -14.06 -2.57 -18.28
N TYR A 119 -14.35 -2.06 -17.08
CA TYR A 119 -15.49 -2.47 -16.25
C TYR A 119 -16.61 -1.41 -16.25
N ASP A 120 -16.62 -0.46 -17.18
CA ASP A 120 -17.52 0.70 -17.20
C ASP A 120 -17.51 1.50 -15.87
N CYS A 121 -16.39 1.46 -15.15
CA CYS A 121 -16.18 2.18 -13.90
C CYS A 121 -15.23 3.36 -14.14
N LYS A 122 -15.29 4.35 -13.25
CA LYS A 122 -14.34 5.47 -13.22
C LYS A 122 -13.45 5.38 -11.99
N ILE A 123 -12.20 5.75 -12.14
CA ILE A 123 -11.33 5.99 -10.99
C ILE A 123 -11.77 7.32 -10.34
N VAL A 124 -11.79 7.34 -9.01
CA VAL A 124 -12.17 8.54 -8.25
C VAL A 124 -11.03 9.57 -8.27
N GLU A 125 -11.38 10.82 -8.56
CA GLU A 125 -10.47 11.96 -8.56
C GLU A 125 -9.98 12.32 -7.14
N GLY A 126 -8.77 12.87 -7.05
CA GLY A 126 -8.18 13.32 -5.78
C GLY A 126 -7.58 12.20 -4.91
N VAL A 127 -7.60 10.94 -5.37
CA VAL A 127 -6.93 9.83 -4.68
C VAL A 127 -5.46 9.77 -5.05
N LEU A 128 -4.60 9.64 -4.03
CA LEU A 128 -3.15 9.61 -4.13
C LEU A 128 -2.61 8.35 -3.46
N SER A 129 -1.72 7.64 -4.15
CA SER A 129 -0.92 6.57 -3.54
C SER A 129 0.45 7.12 -3.14
N HIS A 130 0.74 7.10 -1.85
CA HIS A 130 1.93 7.75 -1.29
C HIS A 130 3.09 6.77 -1.07
N GLN A 131 4.31 7.27 -1.26
CA GLN A 131 5.50 6.66 -0.67
C GLN A 131 5.39 6.73 0.86
N LEU A 132 5.74 5.62 1.53
CA LEU A 132 5.85 5.53 2.98
C LEU A 132 7.32 5.56 3.37
N LYS A 133 7.65 6.38 4.37
CA LYS A 133 8.96 6.43 5.03
C LYS A 133 8.75 6.30 6.53
N GLN A 134 9.84 6.13 7.28
CA GLN A 134 9.74 6.14 8.73
C GLN A 134 9.13 7.47 9.17
N PHE A 135 8.03 7.40 9.92
CA PHE A 135 7.29 8.54 10.45
C PHE A 135 6.59 9.45 9.41
N VAL A 136 6.64 9.11 8.12
CA VAL A 136 6.00 9.87 7.04
C VAL A 136 5.10 8.93 6.24
N ILE A 137 3.79 9.12 6.39
CA ILE A 137 2.78 8.33 5.67
C ILE A 137 2.40 8.92 4.30
N ASP A 138 2.71 10.21 4.09
CA ASP A 138 2.35 10.95 2.89
C ASP A 138 3.63 11.51 2.26
N GLY A 139 4.48 10.61 1.77
CA GLY A 139 5.73 10.99 1.09
C GLY A 139 5.48 11.72 -0.22
N ASN A 140 6.49 12.48 -0.67
CA ASN A 140 6.40 13.35 -1.84
C ASN A 140 6.36 12.59 -3.18
N LYS A 141 6.92 11.36 -3.25
CA LYS A 141 6.74 10.49 -4.41
C LYS A 141 5.34 9.90 -4.38
N VAL A 142 4.50 10.29 -5.34
CA VAL A 142 3.08 9.97 -5.36
C VAL A 142 2.65 9.42 -6.71
N VAL A 143 1.76 8.44 -6.70
CA VAL A 143 0.97 8.04 -7.88
C VAL A 143 -0.39 8.70 -7.80
N LEU A 144 -0.70 9.54 -8.78
CA LEU A 144 -2.00 10.17 -8.91
C LEU A 144 -2.98 9.19 -9.55
N SER A 145 -4.16 9.00 -8.96
CA SER A 145 -5.12 8.02 -9.49
C SER A 145 -5.79 8.49 -10.80
N VAL A 146 -6.11 9.78 -10.91
CA VAL A 146 -6.62 10.44 -12.12
C VAL A 146 -5.97 11.80 -12.28
N SER A 147 -5.45 12.09 -13.46
CA SER A 147 -4.93 13.41 -13.79
C SER A 147 -6.08 14.38 -14.06
N ASN A 148 -6.08 15.53 -13.40
CA ASN A 148 -6.97 16.66 -13.70
C ASN A 148 -6.17 17.96 -13.80
N ALA A 149 -6.79 19.04 -14.28
CA ALA A 149 -6.10 20.31 -14.51
C ALA A 149 -5.54 20.94 -13.22
N ASP A 150 -6.22 20.68 -12.10
CA ASP A 150 -5.97 21.31 -10.80
C ASP A 150 -4.95 20.55 -9.95
N THR A 151 -4.78 19.25 -10.19
CA THR A 151 -3.90 18.36 -9.41
C THR A 151 -2.81 17.79 -10.31
N LYS A 152 -1.58 18.26 -10.12
CA LYS A 152 -0.39 17.74 -10.78
C LYS A 152 0.56 17.14 -9.76
N VAL A 153 1.16 16.02 -10.12
CA VAL A 153 2.24 15.39 -9.37
C VAL A 153 3.49 15.34 -10.23
N ASP A 154 4.64 15.42 -9.60
CA ASP A 154 5.92 15.34 -10.29
C ASP A 154 6.14 13.95 -10.89
N ASP A 155 6.87 13.91 -12.00
CA ASP A 155 7.30 12.64 -12.58
C ASP A 155 8.31 11.98 -11.65
N ALA A 156 7.96 10.80 -11.17
CA ALA A 156 8.79 10.04 -10.25
C ALA A 156 9.03 8.64 -10.80
N GLU A 157 10.27 8.19 -10.66
CA GLU A 157 10.66 6.81 -10.90
C GLU A 157 10.69 6.05 -9.57
N PHE A 158 10.13 4.84 -9.58
CA PHE A 158 10.20 3.93 -8.45
C PHE A 158 11.62 3.40 -8.30
N GLU A 159 12.09 3.30 -7.07
CA GLU A 159 13.44 2.84 -6.74
C GLU A 159 13.40 1.60 -5.84
N GLU A 160 14.53 0.88 -5.80
CA GLU A 160 14.71 -0.20 -4.83
C GLU A 160 14.72 0.34 -3.40
N ASN A 161 14.26 -0.48 -2.48
CA ASN A 161 14.11 -0.22 -1.05
C ASN A 161 13.04 0.80 -0.65
N GLU A 162 12.19 1.22 -1.58
CA GLU A 162 11.04 2.08 -1.29
C GLU A 162 9.80 1.28 -0.85
N VAL A 163 8.88 1.96 -0.15
CA VAL A 163 7.58 1.43 0.27
C VAL A 163 6.48 2.33 -0.24
N TYR A 164 5.38 1.76 -0.72
CA TYR A 164 4.22 2.52 -1.18
C TYR A 164 2.91 1.98 -0.58
N ALA A 165 2.02 2.89 -0.18
CA ALA A 165 0.61 2.59 0.04
C ALA A 165 -0.14 2.87 -1.26
N ILE A 166 -0.48 1.80 -1.98
CA ILE A 166 -1.27 1.89 -3.20
C ILE A 166 -2.75 2.00 -2.82
N ASP A 167 -3.37 3.06 -3.30
CA ASP A 167 -4.73 3.47 -2.98
C ASP A 167 -5.57 3.57 -4.26
N ILE A 168 -6.53 2.67 -4.41
CA ILE A 168 -7.38 2.58 -5.60
C ILE A 168 -8.82 2.67 -5.18
N VAL A 169 -9.49 3.70 -5.68
CA VAL A 169 -10.92 3.93 -5.47
C VAL A 169 -11.59 4.01 -6.84
N THR A 170 -12.58 3.16 -7.03
CA THR A 170 -13.38 3.05 -8.26
C THR A 170 -14.84 3.36 -7.96
N SER A 171 -15.52 4.01 -8.89
CA SER A 171 -16.91 4.43 -8.80
C SER A 171 -17.69 3.95 -10.03
N THR A 172 -18.95 3.57 -9.84
CA THR A 172 -19.91 3.36 -10.95
C THR A 172 -20.46 4.68 -11.50
N GLY A 173 -20.24 5.79 -10.78
CA GLY A 173 -20.72 7.12 -11.11
C GLY A 173 -19.71 7.95 -11.91
N GLU A 174 -19.60 9.24 -11.56
CA GLU A 174 -18.73 10.17 -12.28
C GLU A 174 -17.27 10.16 -11.81
N GLY A 175 -16.97 9.56 -10.66
CA GLY A 175 -15.65 9.57 -10.05
C GLY A 175 -15.30 10.91 -9.40
N LYS A 176 -16.30 11.78 -9.16
CA LYS A 176 -16.14 13.16 -8.65
C LYS A 176 -16.88 13.33 -7.33
N PRO A 177 -16.31 12.81 -6.23
CA PRO A 177 -17.01 12.77 -4.96
C PRO A 177 -17.08 14.18 -4.36
N LYS A 178 -18.16 14.46 -3.63
CA LYS A 178 -18.43 15.77 -3.05
C LYS A 178 -18.48 15.68 -1.54
N LEU A 179 -18.04 16.75 -0.89
CA LEU A 179 -18.28 16.96 0.52
C LEU A 179 -19.74 17.39 0.73
N LEU A 180 -20.49 16.64 1.53
CA LEU A 180 -21.88 16.95 1.85
C LEU A 180 -22.03 17.70 3.17
N ASP A 181 -21.25 17.30 4.18
CA ASP A 181 -21.29 17.90 5.52
C ASP A 181 -19.90 17.86 6.15
N GLU A 182 -19.31 19.04 6.38
CA GLU A 182 -18.01 19.21 7.04
C GLU A 182 -17.99 18.58 8.44
N LYS A 183 -19.14 18.55 9.15
CA LYS A 183 -19.25 18.01 10.51
C LYS A 183 -19.06 16.51 10.58
N GLN A 184 -19.14 15.80 9.46
CA GLN A 184 -18.85 14.36 9.40
C GLN A 184 -17.35 14.06 9.46
N THR A 185 -16.50 15.07 9.28
CA THR A 185 -15.05 14.92 9.38
C THR A 185 -14.66 14.60 10.82
N THR A 186 -14.19 13.38 11.05
CA THR A 186 -13.76 12.91 12.37
C THR A 186 -12.34 12.38 12.39
N ILE A 187 -11.67 12.35 11.23
CA ILE A 187 -10.29 11.87 11.09
C ILE A 187 -9.40 13.05 10.74
N TYR A 188 -8.29 13.16 11.47
CA TYR A 188 -7.33 14.25 11.37
C TYR A 188 -5.89 13.72 11.45
N LYS A 189 -4.93 14.46 10.92
CA LYS A 189 -3.50 14.23 11.09
C LYS A 189 -2.83 15.53 11.49
N ARG A 190 -1.78 15.48 12.30
CA ARG A 190 -1.00 16.67 12.66
C ARG A 190 -0.16 17.18 11.47
N ALA A 191 -0.21 18.49 11.22
CA ALA A 191 0.71 19.17 10.32
C ALA A 191 1.98 19.53 11.11
N VAL A 192 3.05 18.76 10.91
CA VAL A 192 4.29 18.88 11.71
C VAL A 192 5.14 20.09 11.30
N ASP A 193 4.92 20.61 10.10
CA ASP A 193 5.55 21.79 9.51
C ASP A 193 4.89 23.10 9.92
N LYS A 194 3.68 23.04 10.51
CA LYS A 194 2.91 24.21 10.93
C LYS A 194 3.11 24.46 12.42
N ASN A 195 3.40 25.72 12.77
CA ASN A 195 3.55 26.15 14.15
C ASN A 195 2.66 27.37 14.42
N TYR A 196 1.85 27.28 15.47
CA TYR A 196 0.97 28.36 15.90
C TYR A 196 0.74 28.30 17.41
N HIS A 197 0.72 29.48 18.03
CA HIS A 197 0.49 29.62 19.47
C HIS A 197 -1.01 29.67 19.78
N LEU A 198 -1.58 28.50 20.08
CA LEU A 198 -2.99 28.34 20.42
C LEU A 198 -3.40 29.20 21.63
N LYS A 199 -4.47 29.99 21.46
CA LYS A 199 -4.96 30.96 22.44
C LYS A 199 -5.90 30.32 23.45
N MET A 200 -6.72 29.34 23.06
CA MET A 200 -7.65 28.71 23.99
C MET A 200 -6.98 27.62 24.84
N LYS A 201 -7.34 27.54 26.12
CA LYS A 201 -6.86 26.48 27.04
C LYS A 201 -7.27 25.08 26.57
N ALA A 202 -8.49 24.95 26.03
CA ALA A 202 -8.99 23.70 25.49
C ALA A 202 -8.17 23.21 24.28
N SER A 203 -7.84 24.11 23.34
CA SER A 203 -7.04 23.78 22.16
C SER A 203 -5.62 23.39 22.52
N ARG A 204 -4.95 24.13 23.44
CA ARG A 204 -3.63 23.74 23.94
C ARG A 204 -3.63 22.34 24.56
N PHE A 205 -4.65 22.02 25.36
CA PHE A 205 -4.79 20.70 25.97
C PHE A 205 -4.95 19.61 24.90
N ILE A 206 -5.89 19.79 23.97
CA ILE A 206 -6.15 18.82 22.90
C ILE A 206 -4.95 18.66 21.97
N PHE A 207 -4.28 19.74 21.59
CA PHE A 207 -3.09 19.67 20.75
C PHE A 207 -1.93 18.97 21.46
N SER A 208 -1.78 19.16 22.78
CA SER A 208 -0.80 18.40 23.58
C SER A 208 -1.14 16.91 23.64
N GLU A 209 -2.41 16.56 23.84
CA GLU A 209 -2.88 15.17 23.83
C GLU A 209 -2.61 14.51 22.46
N ILE A 210 -2.95 15.19 21.36
CA ILE A 210 -2.68 14.73 19.99
C ILE A 210 -1.18 14.54 19.79
N SER A 211 -0.36 15.52 20.18
CA SER A 211 1.09 15.47 19.97
C SER A 211 1.76 14.33 20.74
N GLN A 212 1.19 13.89 21.86
CA GLN A 212 1.69 12.77 22.66
C GLN A 212 1.20 11.42 22.13
N LYS A 213 -0.10 11.30 21.81
CA LYS A 213 -0.72 10.03 21.41
C LYS A 213 -0.59 9.72 19.92
N PHE A 214 -0.65 10.76 19.09
CA PHE A 214 -0.68 10.68 17.62
C PHE A 214 0.27 11.72 16.99
N PRO A 215 1.59 11.67 17.27
CA PRO A 215 2.51 12.75 16.90
C PRO A 215 2.53 13.08 15.40
N ILE A 216 2.32 12.04 14.59
CA ILE A 216 2.47 12.03 13.13
C ILE A 216 1.38 11.19 12.41
N MET A 217 0.68 10.33 13.14
CA MET A 217 -0.26 9.36 12.58
C MET A 217 -1.67 9.97 12.53
N PRO A 218 -2.47 9.62 11.52
CA PRO A 218 -3.89 9.95 11.52
C PRO A 218 -4.59 9.38 12.75
N PHE A 219 -5.56 10.12 13.26
CA PHE A 219 -6.34 9.75 14.44
C PHE A 219 -7.80 10.14 14.26
N THR A 220 -8.67 9.42 14.97
CA THR A 220 -10.09 9.78 15.07
C THR A 220 -10.31 10.69 16.28
N ALA A 221 -11.17 11.69 16.14
CA ALA A 221 -11.60 12.57 17.23
C ALA A 221 -12.20 11.81 18.43
N ARG A 222 -12.75 10.61 18.19
CA ARG A 222 -13.27 9.72 19.24
C ARG A 222 -12.19 9.23 20.23
N ALA A 223 -10.91 9.27 19.83
CA ALA A 223 -9.80 8.88 20.70
C ALA A 223 -9.31 10.00 21.64
N LEU A 224 -9.93 11.19 21.56
CA LEU A 224 -9.61 12.37 22.37
C LEU A 224 -10.58 12.53 23.55
N GLU A 225 -10.24 13.41 24.49
CA GLU A 225 -11.15 13.77 25.58
C GLU A 225 -12.39 14.52 25.05
N GLU A 226 -13.54 13.85 25.06
CA GLU A 226 -14.81 14.31 24.45
C GLU A 226 -15.23 15.73 24.86
N LYS A 227 -15.14 16.06 26.16
CA LYS A 227 -15.57 17.37 26.69
C LYS A 227 -14.82 18.55 26.10
N ARG A 228 -13.58 18.35 25.65
CA ARG A 228 -12.70 19.42 25.16
C ARG A 228 -12.41 19.30 23.66
N ALA A 229 -12.57 18.11 23.08
CA ALA A 229 -12.23 17.82 21.69
C ALA A 229 -12.96 18.75 20.72
N ARG A 230 -14.28 18.93 20.88
CA ARG A 230 -15.09 19.72 19.92
C ARG A 230 -14.61 21.16 19.78
N LEU A 231 -14.34 21.85 20.89
CA LEU A 231 -13.87 23.24 20.85
C LEU A 231 -12.38 23.32 20.51
N GLY A 232 -11.58 22.39 21.04
CA GLY A 232 -10.13 22.39 20.82
C GLY A 232 -9.74 22.13 19.37
N LEU A 233 -10.47 21.26 18.66
CA LEU A 233 -10.18 20.93 17.26
C LEU A 233 -10.45 22.10 16.31
N VAL A 234 -11.45 22.95 16.59
CA VAL A 234 -11.81 24.07 15.69
C VAL A 234 -10.66 25.06 15.55
N GLU A 235 -10.02 25.47 16.65
CA GLU A 235 -8.89 26.40 16.58
C GLU A 235 -7.68 25.74 15.88
N CYS A 236 -7.41 24.47 16.16
CA CYS A 236 -6.32 23.73 15.51
C CYS A 236 -6.51 23.63 13.99
N MET A 237 -7.75 23.40 13.54
CA MET A 237 -8.12 23.37 12.12
C MET A 237 -7.98 24.75 11.46
N ASN A 238 -8.52 25.79 12.08
CA ASN A 238 -8.49 27.16 11.55
C ASN A 238 -7.06 27.71 11.38
N HIS A 239 -6.10 27.16 12.14
CA HIS A 239 -4.68 27.52 12.05
C HIS A 239 -3.83 26.44 11.38
N GLU A 240 -4.47 25.53 10.63
CA GLU A 240 -3.80 24.50 9.82
C GLU A 240 -2.85 23.58 10.60
N LEU A 241 -2.99 23.50 11.92
CA LEU A 241 -2.20 22.59 12.76
C LEU A 241 -2.63 21.13 12.57
N LEU A 242 -3.82 20.92 12.01
CA LEU A 242 -4.39 19.62 11.69
C LEU A 242 -4.86 19.60 10.24
N GLN A 243 -4.52 18.51 9.54
CA GLN A 243 -5.03 18.18 8.23
C GLN A 243 -6.28 17.30 8.38
N PRO A 244 -7.45 17.73 7.89
CA PRO A 244 -8.67 16.93 7.93
C PRO A 244 -8.70 15.86 6.82
N TYR A 245 -9.34 14.73 7.12
CA TYR A 245 -9.69 13.69 6.14
C TYR A 245 -11.21 13.69 5.97
N PRO A 246 -11.74 14.50 5.03
CA PRO A 246 -13.18 14.71 4.89
C PRO A 246 -13.90 13.45 4.41
N VAL A 247 -15.17 13.31 4.80
CA VAL A 247 -16.05 12.26 4.29
C VAL A 247 -16.64 12.73 2.96
N LEU A 248 -16.27 12.05 1.88
CA LEU A 248 -16.72 12.37 0.53
C LEU A 248 -17.74 11.33 0.04
N HIS A 249 -18.70 11.80 -0.76
CA HIS A 249 -19.80 10.97 -1.25
C HIS A 249 -19.94 11.06 -2.76
N GLU A 250 -20.27 9.94 -3.39
CA GLU A 250 -20.81 9.92 -4.75
C GLU A 250 -22.30 10.30 -4.77
N LYS A 251 -22.86 10.45 -5.98
CA LYS A 251 -24.29 10.70 -6.13
C LYS A 251 -25.11 9.56 -5.52
N PRO A 252 -26.29 9.84 -4.93
CA PRO A 252 -27.16 8.80 -4.41
C PRO A 252 -27.50 7.74 -5.47
N GLY A 253 -27.20 6.47 -5.18
CA GLY A 253 -27.42 5.34 -6.09
C GLY A 253 -26.13 4.80 -6.72
N ASP A 254 -25.07 5.60 -6.79
CA ASP A 254 -23.76 5.15 -7.27
C ASP A 254 -23.00 4.39 -6.18
N LEU A 255 -22.19 3.42 -6.61
CA LEU A 255 -21.39 2.57 -5.73
C LEU A 255 -19.91 2.90 -5.87
N VAL A 256 -19.20 2.85 -4.74
CA VAL A 256 -17.76 3.06 -4.66
C VAL A 256 -17.10 1.83 -4.05
N ALA A 257 -16.03 1.33 -4.65
CA ALA A 257 -15.14 0.37 -4.02
C ALA A 257 -13.76 0.96 -3.80
N HIS A 258 -13.18 0.60 -2.67
CA HIS A 258 -11.89 1.07 -2.21
C HIS A 258 -11.01 -0.13 -1.88
N ILE A 259 -9.87 -0.23 -2.57
CA ILE A 259 -8.83 -1.20 -2.24
C ILE A 259 -7.54 -0.46 -1.98
N LYS A 260 -6.99 -0.71 -0.79
CA LYS A 260 -5.70 -0.17 -0.35
C LYS A 260 -4.79 -1.30 0.07
N PHE A 261 -3.54 -1.26 -0.36
CA PHE A 261 -2.51 -2.22 0.06
C PHE A 261 -1.13 -1.57 0.09
N THR A 262 -0.23 -2.20 0.83
CA THR A 262 1.16 -1.77 1.00
C THR A 262 2.06 -2.71 0.22
N VAL A 263 2.97 -2.13 -0.56
CA VAL A 263 3.97 -2.85 -1.35
C VAL A 263 5.38 -2.44 -0.91
N LEU A 264 6.24 -3.45 -0.73
CA LEU A 264 7.67 -3.29 -0.47
C LEU A 264 8.44 -3.51 -1.77
N LEU A 265 9.26 -2.54 -2.19
CA LEU A 265 10.10 -2.66 -3.39
C LEU A 265 11.47 -3.23 -3.01
N LEU A 266 11.54 -4.55 -2.87
CA LEU A 266 12.78 -5.23 -2.51
C LEU A 266 13.64 -5.49 -3.77
N PRO A 267 14.95 -5.71 -3.63
CA PRO A 267 15.81 -6.16 -4.75
C PRO A 267 15.31 -7.47 -5.41
N SER A 268 14.58 -8.30 -4.66
CA SER A 268 13.92 -9.52 -5.15
C SER A 268 12.60 -9.27 -5.91
N GLY A 269 12.19 -8.01 -6.07
CA GLY A 269 10.94 -7.58 -6.69
C GLY A 269 9.91 -7.07 -5.69
N SER A 270 8.80 -6.58 -6.23
CA SER A 270 7.71 -5.96 -5.48
C SER A 270 6.92 -6.99 -4.67
N GLN A 271 6.85 -6.79 -3.36
CA GLN A 271 6.14 -7.66 -2.43
C GLN A 271 4.95 -6.92 -1.79
N ARG A 272 3.73 -7.34 -2.12
CA ARG A 272 2.53 -6.93 -1.36
C ARG A 272 2.54 -7.58 0.02
N VAL A 273 2.39 -6.79 1.08
CA VAL A 273 2.38 -7.28 2.47
C VAL A 273 1.01 -7.21 3.14
N THR A 274 0.22 -6.17 2.85
CA THR A 274 -1.18 -6.11 3.29
C THR A 274 -2.10 -6.61 2.20
N SER A 275 -3.04 -7.47 2.56
CA SER A 275 -4.01 -8.01 1.63
C SER A 275 -5.27 -8.44 2.35
N HIS A 276 -6.40 -8.24 1.68
CA HIS A 276 -7.63 -8.87 2.08
C HIS A 276 -7.90 -10.12 1.25
N SER A 277 -8.70 -10.97 1.85
CA SER A 277 -9.28 -12.12 1.18
C SER A 277 -10.40 -11.63 0.29
N LEU A 278 -10.15 -11.55 -1.02
CA LEU A 278 -11.22 -11.19 -1.94
C LEU A 278 -12.33 -12.22 -1.81
N GLN A 279 -13.55 -11.72 -1.66
CA GLN A 279 -14.74 -12.52 -1.87
C GLN A 279 -14.72 -13.05 -3.31
N GLU A 280 -15.35 -14.20 -3.56
CA GLU A 280 -15.52 -14.69 -4.92
C GLU A 280 -16.37 -13.70 -5.72
N LEU A 281 -15.87 -13.32 -6.91
CA LEU A 281 -16.45 -12.28 -7.75
C LEU A 281 -16.97 -12.94 -9.04
N GLN A 282 -18.20 -12.62 -9.44
CA GLN A 282 -18.76 -12.98 -10.74
C GLN A 282 -19.13 -11.70 -11.48
N PRO A 283 -18.15 -11.00 -12.07
CA PRO A 283 -18.42 -9.77 -12.77
C PRO A 283 -19.23 -10.04 -14.06
N THR A 284 -20.15 -9.14 -14.38
CA THR A 284 -20.95 -9.18 -15.62
C THR A 284 -20.13 -8.77 -16.85
N LYS A 285 -19.00 -8.09 -16.63
CA LYS A 285 -18.08 -7.61 -17.65
C LYS A 285 -16.80 -8.47 -17.65
N SER A 286 -16.29 -8.76 -18.84
CA SER A 286 -15.07 -9.53 -19.04
C SER A 286 -13.94 -8.63 -19.55
N ILE A 287 -12.75 -8.81 -19.00
CA ILE A 287 -11.50 -8.19 -19.49
C ILE A 287 -10.76 -9.10 -20.47
N GLU A 288 -11.35 -10.24 -20.83
CA GLU A 288 -10.68 -11.25 -21.65
C GLU A 288 -10.34 -10.73 -23.05
N ASP A 289 -11.08 -9.76 -23.57
CA ASP A 289 -10.82 -9.22 -24.91
C ASP A 289 -9.73 -8.12 -24.92
N ASN A 290 -9.26 -7.68 -23.74
CA ASN A 290 -8.24 -6.63 -23.65
C ASN A 290 -6.83 -7.23 -23.53
N ALA A 291 -6.12 -7.28 -24.67
CA ALA A 291 -4.76 -7.81 -24.75
C ALA A 291 -3.74 -7.05 -23.88
N GLU A 292 -3.93 -5.74 -23.68
CA GLU A 292 -3.03 -4.90 -22.87
C GLU A 292 -3.18 -5.21 -21.38
N ILE A 293 -4.41 -5.31 -20.88
CA ILE A 293 -4.69 -5.70 -19.49
C ILE A 293 -4.18 -7.11 -19.21
N LYS A 294 -4.39 -8.05 -20.16
CA LYS A 294 -3.82 -9.41 -20.07
C LYS A 294 -2.30 -9.39 -19.98
N ALA A 295 -1.64 -8.58 -20.79
CA ALA A 295 -0.18 -8.45 -20.77
C ALA A 295 0.32 -7.91 -19.42
N TRP A 296 -0.36 -6.92 -18.83
CA TRP A 296 -0.03 -6.44 -17.48
C TRP A 296 -0.22 -7.51 -16.43
N LEU A 297 -1.35 -8.23 -16.44
CA LEU A 297 -1.63 -9.30 -15.48
C LEU A 297 -0.65 -10.49 -15.57
N ALA A 298 -0.07 -10.72 -16.76
CA ALA A 298 0.95 -11.73 -16.99
C ALA A 298 2.35 -11.34 -16.47
N LEU A 299 2.58 -10.07 -16.10
CA LEU A 299 3.85 -9.64 -15.51
C LEU A 299 4.07 -10.31 -14.15
N GLY A 300 5.28 -10.85 -13.94
CA GLY A 300 5.68 -11.39 -12.65
C GLY A 300 5.93 -10.26 -11.63
N THR A 301 5.49 -10.48 -10.38
CA THR A 301 5.72 -9.55 -9.26
C THR A 301 7.09 -9.73 -8.61
N LYS A 302 7.73 -10.89 -8.78
CA LYS A 302 9.09 -11.18 -8.31
C LYS A 302 10.07 -11.18 -9.48
N THR A 303 11.26 -10.62 -9.28
CA THR A 303 12.36 -10.79 -10.24
C THR A 303 12.83 -12.25 -10.17
N LYS A 304 12.80 -12.96 -11.32
CA LYS A 304 13.49 -14.25 -11.42
C LYS A 304 14.97 -13.99 -11.17
N LYS A 305 15.54 -14.61 -10.13
CA LYS A 305 16.99 -14.68 -9.94
C LYS A 305 17.59 -15.14 -11.26
N LYS A 306 18.44 -14.31 -11.91
CA LYS A 306 19.34 -14.83 -12.95
C LYS A 306 20.17 -15.91 -12.26
N SER A 307 19.90 -17.18 -12.57
CA SER A 307 20.77 -18.28 -12.18
C SER A 307 22.13 -18.02 -12.82
N GLY A 308 23.07 -17.49 -12.04
CA GLY A 308 24.43 -17.24 -12.47
C GLY A 308 25.12 -18.54 -12.87
N GLY A 309 25.21 -18.74 -14.18
CA GLY A 309 26.28 -19.39 -14.93
C GLY A 309 26.91 -20.65 -14.34
N LYS A 310 26.48 -21.82 -14.82
CA LYS A 310 27.33 -23.01 -14.87
C LYS A 310 28.53 -22.66 -15.77
N LYS A 311 29.71 -22.45 -15.15
CA LYS A 311 31.00 -22.26 -15.84
C LYS A 311 31.15 -23.32 -16.93
N LYS A 312 30.98 -22.92 -18.20
CA LYS A 312 31.42 -23.71 -19.36
C LYS A 312 32.95 -23.67 -19.32
N LYS A 313 33.56 -24.77 -18.86
CA LYS A 313 35.01 -24.98 -18.89
C LYS A 313 35.43 -24.91 -20.37
N GLY A 314 36.23 -23.90 -20.70
CA GLY A 314 36.74 -23.69 -22.06
C GLY A 314 37.54 -24.90 -22.53
N LYS A 315 37.16 -25.43 -23.70
CA LYS A 315 37.95 -26.40 -24.45
C LYS A 315 38.89 -25.56 -25.33
N LYS A 316 40.15 -25.40 -24.90
CA LYS A 316 41.23 -24.98 -25.81
C LYS A 316 41.56 -26.19 -26.67
N GLY A 317 41.58 -25.97 -27.98
CA GLY A 317 41.95 -26.97 -28.95
C GLY A 317 43.43 -27.30 -28.87
N ASP A 318 43.76 -28.53 -29.24
CA ASP A 318 45.01 -28.84 -29.88
C ASP A 318 44.74 -29.73 -31.09
N ALA A 319 45.60 -29.54 -32.08
CA ALA A 319 45.42 -29.92 -33.48
C ALA A 319 45.59 -31.42 -33.76
N ALA A 320 45.20 -31.77 -34.97
CA ALA A 320 45.15 -33.09 -35.56
C ALA A 320 46.48 -33.84 -35.62
N GLU A 321 46.40 -35.17 -35.55
CA GLU A 321 47.01 -36.08 -36.53
C GLU A 321 46.29 -37.44 -36.48
N ALA A 322 46.05 -38.00 -37.66
CA ALA A 322 45.35 -39.27 -37.88
C ALA A 322 46.33 -40.33 -38.37
N VAL A 323 46.27 -41.54 -37.84
CA VAL A 323 46.70 -42.78 -38.52
C VAL A 323 45.82 -43.96 -38.06
N PRO A 324 45.32 -44.83 -38.96
CA PRO A 324 44.39 -45.94 -38.67
C PRO A 324 45.09 -47.32 -38.52
N MET A 325 44.29 -48.39 -38.33
CA MET A 325 44.61 -49.85 -38.30
C MET A 325 45.00 -50.39 -36.92
N GLU A 326 44.73 -51.62 -36.48
CA GLU A 326 43.94 -52.80 -36.90
C GLU A 326 43.84 -53.71 -35.64
N GLU A 327 42.90 -54.65 -35.66
CA GLU A 327 42.83 -55.96 -34.98
C GLU A 327 43.57 -56.28 -33.65
N GLY A 328 42.85 -56.99 -32.76
CA GLY A 328 43.50 -57.79 -31.71
C GLY A 328 42.60 -58.21 -30.55
N SER A 329 42.03 -59.41 -30.65
CA SER A 329 41.36 -60.18 -29.59
C SER A 329 42.29 -60.60 -28.45
N ASN A 330 41.77 -60.64 -27.21
CA ASN A 330 41.95 -61.68 -26.17
C ASN A 330 41.34 -61.12 -24.86
N ASP A 331 40.23 -61.65 -24.35
CA ASP A 331 40.00 -62.94 -23.69
C ASP A 331 40.52 -63.01 -22.23
N ALA A 332 39.58 -63.43 -21.38
CA ALA A 332 39.68 -64.13 -20.10
C ALA A 332 40.17 -63.48 -18.78
N ASN A 333 39.48 -63.97 -17.74
CA ASN A 333 39.81 -64.10 -16.32
C ASN A 333 39.59 -62.87 -15.41
N LYS A 334 39.03 -63.00 -14.21
CA LYS A 334 38.32 -64.05 -13.45
C LYS A 334 38.09 -63.43 -12.07
N GLU A 335 36.97 -63.82 -11.44
CA GLU A 335 36.54 -63.54 -10.05
C GLU A 335 36.03 -62.13 -9.74
#